data_AF-A0A7K0XUY5-F1
#
_entry.id   AF-A0A7K0XUY5-F1
#
_cell.length_a   1.000
_cell.length_b   1.000
_cell.length_c   1.000
_cell.angle_alpha   90.00
_cell.angle_beta   90.00
_cell.angle_gamma   90.00
#
_symmetry.space_group_name_H-M   'P 1'
#
loop_
_entity.id
_entity.type
_entity.pdbx_description
1 polymer ?
#
loop_
_entity_poly.entity_id
_entity_poly.type
_entity_poly.pdbx_seq_one_letter_code
_entity_poly.pdbx_strand_id
1 'polypeptide(L)'
;DQTKAMLAAHPEGITRAGCVVWRLPAEQDRRPERVLCAAAGTADCSVLDEAILTLEVHGFAPTRLVDVGVAGLHRLLAHVDTVHAADAVIVCAGMEGALASVMGGLTSAPVVAVPTSVGYGSSLQGVTALLAMLSSCAAGVTVVGIDNGYGAACAVARILRTPR
;
A
#
# COMPACT_ATOMS: atom_id res chain seq x y z
N ASP A 1 17.60 -14.45 15.96
CA ASP A 1 16.58 -14.45 14.91
C ASP A 1 15.26 -13.98 15.53
N GLN A 2 14.80 -12.79 15.17
CA GLN A 2 13.66 -12.12 15.81
C GLN A 2 12.36 -12.90 15.61
N THR A 3 12.18 -13.53 14.45
CA THR A 3 11.02 -14.37 14.15
C THR A 3 10.89 -15.53 15.13
N LYS A 4 12.00 -16.24 15.39
CA LYS A 4 12.00 -17.38 16.34
C LYS A 4 11.69 -16.93 17.76
N ALA A 5 12.26 -15.81 18.20
CA ALA A 5 11.98 -15.26 19.52
C ALA A 5 10.50 -14.89 19.67
N MET A 6 9.91 -14.32 18.61
CA MET A 6 8.50 -13.92 18.62
C MET A 6 7.55 -15.11 18.66
N LEU A 7 7.79 -16.13 17.83
CA LEU A 7 6.98 -17.36 17.80
C LEU A 7 7.14 -18.19 19.08
N ALA A 8 8.28 -18.10 19.77
CA ALA A 8 8.45 -18.73 21.08
C ALA A 8 7.61 -18.04 22.17
N ALA A 9 7.47 -16.71 22.10
CA ALA A 9 6.64 -15.94 23.03
C ALA A 9 5.14 -16.01 22.69
N HIS A 10 4.80 -16.17 21.41
CA HIS A 10 3.44 -16.23 20.88
C HIS A 10 3.31 -17.43 19.92
N PRO A 11 3.08 -18.65 20.44
CA PRO A 11 3.00 -19.87 19.63
C PRO A 11 1.89 -19.85 18.57
N GLU A 12 0.85 -19.04 18.77
CA GLU A 12 -0.26 -18.80 17.83
C GLU A 12 0.09 -17.84 16.68
N GLY A 13 1.28 -17.23 16.73
CA GLY A 13 1.73 -16.29 15.71
C GLY A 13 1.89 -16.94 14.33
N ILE A 14 1.63 -16.15 13.29
CA ILE A 14 1.75 -16.57 11.89
C ILE A 14 2.80 -15.73 11.17
N THR A 15 3.45 -16.33 10.17
CA THR A 15 4.35 -15.63 9.26
C THR A 15 3.66 -15.41 7.92
N ARG A 16 3.57 -14.15 7.45
CA ARG A 16 2.96 -13.79 6.17
C ARG A 16 3.67 -12.55 5.62
N ALA A 17 3.89 -12.49 4.30
CA ALA A 17 4.52 -11.35 3.62
C ALA A 17 5.87 -10.89 4.22
N GLY A 18 6.67 -11.82 4.76
CA GLY A 18 7.93 -11.49 5.43
C GLY A 18 7.80 -10.92 6.85
N CYS A 19 6.57 -10.77 7.36
CA CYS A 19 6.30 -10.31 8.72
C CYS A 19 5.80 -11.44 9.63
N VAL A 20 5.91 -11.22 10.94
CA VAL A 20 5.32 -12.07 11.98
C VAL A 20 4.15 -11.33 12.63
N VAL A 21 2.98 -11.96 12.66
CA VAL A 21 1.77 -11.40 13.28
C VAL A 21 1.31 -12.33 14.40
N TRP A 22 1.20 -11.79 15.61
CA TRP A 22 0.75 -12.54 16.79
C TRP A 22 -0.68 -12.22 17.20
N ARG A 23 -1.29 -11.17 16.60
CA ARG A 23 -2.67 -10.78 16.88
C ARG A 23 -3.29 -10.15 15.64
N LEU A 24 -4.42 -10.70 15.23
CA LEU A 24 -5.33 -10.06 14.30
C LEU A 24 -6.58 -9.58 15.07
N PRO A 25 -7.20 -8.48 14.67
CA PRO A 25 -8.44 -8.01 15.26
C PRO A 25 -9.56 -9.03 15.02
N ALA A 26 -10.49 -9.10 15.96
CA ALA A 26 -11.68 -9.93 15.80
C ALA A 26 -12.63 -9.31 14.76
N GLU A 27 -13.56 -10.10 14.24
CA GLU A 27 -14.49 -9.64 13.20
C GLU A 27 -15.29 -8.40 13.63
N GLN A 28 -15.74 -8.36 14.89
CA GLN A 28 -16.46 -7.20 15.44
C GLN A 28 -15.61 -5.92 15.57
N ASP A 29 -14.29 -6.04 15.51
CA ASP A 29 -13.36 -4.90 15.59
C ASP A 29 -12.98 -4.35 14.21
N ARG A 30 -13.50 -4.95 13.13
CA ARG A 30 -13.25 -4.49 11.77
C ARG A 30 -13.78 -3.09 11.56
N ARG A 31 -13.03 -2.34 10.77
CA ARG A 31 -13.33 -0.97 10.43
C ARG A 31 -14.09 -0.93 9.09
N PRO A 32 -15.11 -0.05 8.95
CA PRO A 32 -15.95 -0.01 7.76
C PRO A 32 -15.28 0.71 6.58
N GLU A 33 -14.22 1.49 6.81
CA GLU A 33 -13.58 2.27 5.75
C GLU A 33 -12.93 1.37 4.69
N ARG A 34 -13.16 1.73 3.42
CA ARG A 34 -12.70 1.02 2.24
C ARG A 34 -11.31 1.51 1.87
N VAL A 35 -10.29 0.71 2.19
CA VAL A 35 -8.91 1.00 1.79
C VAL A 35 -8.59 0.24 0.51
N LEU A 36 -8.12 0.94 -0.52
CA LEU A 36 -7.62 0.33 -1.74
C LEU A 36 -6.09 0.24 -1.69
N CYS A 37 -5.53 -0.93 -1.93
CA CYS A 37 -4.10 -1.16 -2.06
C CYS A 37 -3.78 -1.62 -3.48
N ALA A 38 -3.02 -0.82 -4.22
CA ALA A 38 -2.68 -1.07 -5.62
C ALA A 38 -1.16 -1.23 -5.83
N ALA A 39 -0.77 -2.26 -6.57
CA ALA A 39 0.60 -2.42 -7.10
C ALA A 39 0.63 -2.19 -8.61
N ALA A 40 1.62 -1.42 -9.08
CA ALA A 40 1.80 -1.17 -10.51
C ALA A 40 2.13 -2.45 -11.30
N GLY A 41 2.94 -3.34 -10.72
CA GLY A 41 3.27 -4.64 -11.26
C GLY A 41 3.38 -5.71 -10.18
N THR A 42 3.59 -6.95 -10.61
CA THR A 42 3.75 -8.08 -9.68
C THR A 42 5.01 -7.95 -8.81
N ALA A 43 6.05 -7.28 -9.31
CA ALA A 43 7.28 -7.04 -8.57
C ALA A 43 7.06 -6.16 -7.32
N ASP A 44 6.07 -5.26 -7.32
CA ASP A 44 5.76 -4.40 -6.17
C ASP A 44 4.95 -5.14 -5.08
N CYS A 45 4.55 -6.40 -5.30
CA CYS A 45 3.63 -7.12 -4.40
C CYS A 45 4.20 -7.34 -3.01
N SER A 46 5.50 -7.58 -2.82
CA SER A 46 6.05 -7.81 -1.48
C SER A 46 5.82 -6.59 -0.56
N VAL A 47 6.00 -5.39 -1.10
CA VAL A 47 5.75 -4.13 -0.39
C VAL A 47 4.25 -3.90 -0.19
N LEU A 48 3.43 -4.22 -1.21
CA LEU A 48 1.97 -4.13 -1.09
C LEU A 48 1.41 -5.08 -0.03
N ASP A 49 1.91 -6.32 0.01
CA ASP A 49 1.45 -7.37 0.91
C ASP A 49 1.83 -7.04 2.37
N GLU A 50 2.97 -6.38 2.62
CA GLU A 50 3.31 -5.80 3.93
C GLU A 50 2.30 -4.70 4.35
N ALA A 51 1.96 -3.80 3.43
CA ALA A 51 0.98 -2.74 3.70
C ALA A 51 -0.41 -3.33 4.01
N ILE A 52 -0.86 -4.31 3.22
CA ILE A 52 -2.13 -5.02 3.44
C ILE A 52 -2.12 -5.72 4.80
N LEU A 53 -1.07 -6.46 5.12
CA LEU A 53 -0.94 -7.14 6.40
C LEU A 53 -1.00 -6.18 7.58
N THR A 54 -0.34 -5.02 7.46
CA THR A 54 -0.34 -3.98 8.47
C THR A 54 -1.73 -3.36 8.63
N LEU A 55 -2.45 -3.11 7.53
CA LEU A 55 -3.84 -2.63 7.56
C LEU A 55 -4.79 -3.64 8.21
N GLU A 56 -4.64 -4.93 7.91
CA GLU A 56 -5.43 -5.99 8.54
C GLU A 56 -5.20 -6.03 10.05
N VAL A 57 -3.96 -5.86 10.52
CA VAL A 57 -3.64 -5.73 11.96
C VAL A 57 -4.33 -4.50 12.59
N HIS A 58 -4.54 -3.44 11.81
CA HIS A 58 -5.27 -2.24 12.25
C HIS A 58 -6.81 -2.35 12.12
N GLY A 59 -7.33 -3.48 11.67
CA GLY A 59 -8.76 -3.76 11.56
C GLY A 59 -9.40 -3.42 10.22
N PHE A 60 -8.62 -3.00 9.23
CA PHE A 60 -9.16 -2.76 7.88
C PHE A 60 -9.25 -4.07 7.09
N ALA A 61 -10.12 -4.09 6.08
CA ALA A 61 -10.21 -5.16 5.08
C ALA A 61 -9.88 -4.56 3.70
N PRO A 62 -8.59 -4.37 3.37
CA PRO A 62 -8.21 -3.66 2.16
C PRO A 62 -8.53 -4.44 0.88
N THR A 63 -9.01 -3.74 -0.14
CA THR A 63 -9.15 -4.27 -1.50
C THR A 63 -7.79 -4.27 -2.18
N ARG A 64 -7.41 -5.40 -2.78
CA ARG A 64 -6.11 -5.58 -3.44
C ARG A 64 -6.27 -5.51 -4.97
N LEU A 65 -5.54 -4.60 -5.61
CA LEU A 65 -5.37 -4.54 -7.07
C LEU A 65 -3.88 -4.68 -7.44
N VAL A 66 -3.57 -5.49 -8.43
CA VAL A 66 -2.19 -5.75 -8.86
C VAL A 66 -2.10 -5.72 -10.38
N ASP A 67 -0.92 -5.35 -10.87
CA ASP A 67 -0.65 -5.22 -12.30
C ASP A 67 -1.53 -4.14 -12.95
N VAL A 68 -1.71 -3.01 -12.25
CA VAL A 68 -2.48 -1.85 -12.72
C VAL A 68 -1.60 -0.66 -13.11
N GLY A 69 -0.35 -0.93 -13.50
CA GLY A 69 0.64 0.08 -13.88
C GLY A 69 0.30 0.83 -15.17
N VAL A 70 0.97 1.95 -15.39
CA VAL A 70 0.64 2.91 -16.47
C VAL A 70 0.89 2.37 -17.88
N ALA A 71 1.79 1.40 -18.05
CA ALA A 71 1.99 0.70 -19.32
C ALA A 71 0.73 -0.04 -19.82
N GLY A 72 -0.18 -0.37 -18.90
CA GLY A 72 -1.46 -1.00 -19.19
C GLY A 72 -2.62 -0.27 -18.52
N LEU A 73 -2.67 1.06 -18.65
CA LEU A 73 -3.62 1.92 -17.92
C LEU A 73 -5.09 1.46 -17.98
N HIS A 74 -5.51 0.83 -19.08
CA HIS A 74 -6.85 0.25 -19.21
C HIS A 74 -7.19 -0.77 -18.10
N ARG A 75 -6.19 -1.50 -17.56
CA ARG A 75 -6.37 -2.44 -16.45
C ARG A 75 -6.76 -1.73 -15.15
N LEU A 76 -6.21 -0.53 -14.92
CA LEU A 76 -6.65 0.32 -13.82
C LEU A 76 -8.05 0.86 -14.07
N LEU A 77 -8.31 1.38 -15.28
CA LEU A 77 -9.60 1.98 -15.63
C LEU A 77 -10.77 0.99 -15.56
N ALA A 78 -10.53 -0.30 -15.77
CA ALA A 78 -11.52 -1.35 -15.55
C ALA A 78 -12.01 -1.44 -14.08
N HIS A 79 -11.27 -0.82 -13.14
CA HIS A 79 -11.58 -0.78 -11.71
C HIS A 79 -11.88 0.63 -11.22
N VAL A 80 -12.20 1.58 -12.11
CA VAL A 80 -12.37 3.00 -11.76
C VAL A 80 -13.43 3.21 -10.67
N ASP A 81 -14.52 2.44 -10.68
CA ASP A 81 -15.56 2.52 -9.64
C ASP A 81 -15.03 2.12 -8.26
N THR A 82 -14.11 1.14 -8.22
CA THR A 82 -13.44 0.73 -6.97
C THR A 82 -12.50 1.83 -6.46
N VAL A 83 -11.82 2.53 -7.38
CA VAL A 83 -10.94 3.66 -7.06
C VAL A 83 -11.75 4.85 -6.52
N HIS A 84 -12.87 5.18 -7.14
CA HIS A 84 -13.78 6.24 -6.70
C HIS A 84 -14.45 5.93 -5.35
N ALA A 85 -14.70 4.65 -5.08
CA ALA A 85 -15.28 4.18 -3.84
C ALA A 85 -14.28 4.06 -2.69
N ALA A 86 -12.97 4.23 -2.90
CA ALA A 86 -12.02 4.12 -1.80
C ALA A 86 -12.11 5.32 -0.85
N ASP A 87 -11.99 5.08 0.45
CA ASP A 87 -11.88 6.12 1.48
C ASP A 87 -10.40 6.51 1.73
N ALA A 88 -9.46 5.64 1.35
CA ALA A 88 -8.03 5.92 1.22
C ALA A 88 -7.38 4.95 0.22
N VAL A 89 -6.28 5.35 -0.41
CA VAL A 89 -5.54 4.53 -1.38
C VAL A 89 -4.06 4.41 -0.98
N ILE A 90 -3.51 3.20 -1.07
CA ILE A 90 -2.06 2.94 -1.05
C ILE A 90 -1.62 2.50 -2.44
N VAL A 91 -0.54 3.09 -2.94
CA VAL A 91 0.02 2.77 -4.27
C VAL A 91 1.48 2.36 -4.15
N CYS A 92 1.83 1.14 -4.56
CA CYS A 92 3.22 0.67 -4.64
C CYS A 92 3.69 0.66 -6.10
N ALA A 93 4.78 1.35 -6.42
CA ALA A 93 5.34 1.37 -7.78
C ALA A 93 6.84 1.73 -7.81
N GLY A 94 7.65 0.98 -8.58
CA GLY A 94 9.12 1.13 -8.56
C GLY A 94 9.83 1.72 -9.78
N MET A 95 9.26 1.69 -10.99
CA MET A 95 9.91 2.23 -12.20
C MET A 95 9.92 3.77 -12.19
N GLU A 96 9.08 4.41 -12.98
CA GLU A 96 8.86 5.86 -13.02
C GLU A 96 7.86 6.34 -11.95
N GLY A 97 7.31 5.44 -11.13
CA GLY A 97 6.38 5.78 -10.05
C GLY A 97 5.06 6.43 -10.47
N ALA A 98 4.77 6.50 -11.79
CA ALA A 98 3.71 7.33 -12.35
C ALA A 98 2.29 6.93 -11.91
N LEU A 99 2.09 5.69 -11.45
CA LEU A 99 0.80 5.22 -10.96
C LEU A 99 0.26 6.08 -9.81
N ALA A 100 1.14 6.62 -8.95
CA ALA A 100 0.73 7.50 -7.86
C ALA A 100 0.04 8.78 -8.37
N SER A 101 0.60 9.41 -9.39
CA SER A 101 0.04 10.60 -10.04
C SER A 101 -1.30 10.30 -10.72
N VAL A 102 -1.40 9.14 -11.38
CA VAL A 102 -2.67 8.71 -12.00
C VAL A 102 -3.74 8.50 -10.94
N MET A 103 -3.42 7.79 -9.86
CA MET A 103 -4.36 7.55 -8.77
C MET A 103 -4.86 8.86 -8.14
N GLY A 104 -3.96 9.80 -7.85
CA GLY A 104 -4.34 11.12 -7.33
C GLY A 104 -5.20 11.96 -8.28
N GLY A 105 -5.20 11.66 -9.59
CA GLY A 105 -6.10 12.27 -10.56
C GLY A 105 -7.47 11.56 -10.68
N LEU A 106 -7.56 10.30 -10.23
CA LEU A 106 -8.76 9.47 -10.33
C LEU A 106 -9.57 9.40 -9.04
N THR A 107 -9.02 9.76 -7.89
CA THR A 107 -9.74 9.68 -6.61
C THR A 107 -9.72 11.00 -5.86
N SER A 108 -10.78 11.23 -5.06
CA SER A 108 -10.83 12.33 -4.10
C SER A 108 -10.29 11.92 -2.72
N ALA A 109 -10.00 10.63 -2.53
CA ALA A 109 -9.43 10.09 -1.31
C ALA A 109 -7.94 10.42 -1.16
N PRO A 110 -7.40 10.46 0.08
CA PRO A 110 -5.96 10.56 0.30
C PRO A 110 -5.23 9.37 -0.34
N VAL A 111 -4.14 9.66 -1.05
CA VAL A 111 -3.28 8.66 -1.70
C VAL A 111 -1.94 8.62 -0.97
N VAL A 112 -1.57 7.46 -0.42
CA VAL A 112 -0.24 7.22 0.15
C VAL A 112 0.59 6.41 -0.84
N ALA A 113 1.58 7.06 -1.43
CA ALA A 113 2.45 6.48 -2.44
C ALA A 113 3.71 5.87 -1.80
N VAL A 114 4.01 4.63 -2.18
CA VAL A 114 5.15 3.84 -1.73
C VAL A 114 6.04 3.59 -2.94
N PRO A 115 7.15 4.33 -3.08
CA PRO A 115 8.14 4.00 -4.10
C PRO A 115 8.76 2.67 -3.72
N THR A 116 8.88 1.74 -4.66
CA THR A 116 9.51 0.45 -4.40
C THR A 116 10.88 0.36 -5.06
N SER A 117 11.79 -0.42 -4.51
CA SER A 117 13.16 -0.56 -5.03
C SER A 117 13.28 -1.40 -6.30
N VAL A 118 12.17 -1.95 -6.81
CA VAL A 118 12.14 -2.74 -8.03
C VAL A 118 12.40 -1.90 -9.29
N GLY A 119 12.61 -2.59 -10.40
CA GLY A 119 12.95 -1.98 -11.68
C GLY A 119 14.43 -2.12 -12.01
N TYR A 120 14.82 -1.59 -13.18
CA TYR A 120 16.16 -1.75 -13.72
C TYR A 120 16.64 -0.44 -14.35
N GLY A 121 17.96 -0.34 -14.58
CA GLY A 121 18.58 0.82 -15.22
C GLY A 121 18.35 2.10 -14.43
N SER A 122 17.51 2.99 -14.97
CA SER A 122 17.24 4.31 -14.39
C SER A 122 16.33 4.30 -13.16
N SER A 123 15.81 3.16 -12.67
CA SER A 123 15.05 3.13 -11.42
C SER A 123 15.91 3.53 -10.20
N LEU A 124 17.22 3.21 -10.23
CA LEU A 124 18.18 3.52 -9.16
C LEU A 124 17.69 3.05 -7.78
N GLN A 125 17.25 1.79 -7.68
CA GLN A 125 16.71 1.19 -6.46
C GLN A 125 15.54 2.00 -5.86
N GLY A 126 14.63 2.48 -6.72
CA GLY A 126 13.44 3.22 -6.31
C GLY A 126 13.67 4.72 -6.09
N VAL A 127 14.91 5.23 -6.23
CA VAL A 127 15.18 6.68 -6.13
C VAL A 127 14.43 7.46 -7.20
N THR A 128 14.35 6.93 -8.42
CA THR A 128 13.60 7.58 -9.49
C THR A 128 12.10 7.60 -9.19
N ALA A 129 11.52 6.49 -8.73
CA ALA A 129 10.12 6.46 -8.30
C ALA A 129 9.85 7.43 -7.14
N LEU A 130 10.73 7.47 -6.13
CA LEU A 130 10.61 8.38 -5.00
C LEU A 130 10.58 9.84 -5.44
N LEU A 131 11.55 10.26 -6.27
CA LEU A 131 11.62 11.63 -6.77
C LEU A 131 10.44 11.97 -7.68
N ALA A 132 10.00 11.03 -8.52
CA ALA A 132 8.84 11.22 -9.39
C ALA A 132 7.53 11.38 -8.58
N MET A 133 7.33 10.55 -7.56
CA MET A 133 6.16 10.65 -6.67
C MET A 133 6.17 11.96 -5.87
N LEU A 134 7.32 12.38 -5.34
CA LEU A 134 7.47 13.65 -4.61
C LEU A 134 7.28 14.87 -5.51
N SER A 135 7.62 14.76 -6.78
CA SER A 135 7.47 15.83 -7.78
C SER A 135 6.07 15.85 -8.43
N SER A 136 5.18 14.94 -8.03
CA SER A 136 3.83 14.87 -8.59
C SER A 136 3.03 16.13 -8.29
N CYS A 137 2.27 16.61 -9.28
CA CYS A 137 1.31 17.70 -9.10
C CYS A 137 -0.08 17.22 -8.68
N ALA A 138 -0.29 15.90 -8.58
CA ALA A 138 -1.57 15.35 -8.18
C ALA A 138 -1.88 15.70 -6.72
N ALA A 139 -3.07 16.27 -6.49
CA ALA A 139 -3.51 16.64 -5.15
C ALA A 139 -3.74 15.39 -4.29
N GLY A 140 -3.50 15.52 -2.99
CA GLY A 140 -3.78 14.44 -2.03
C GLY A 140 -2.77 13.28 -2.01
N VAL A 141 -1.67 13.37 -2.77
CA VAL A 141 -0.58 12.38 -2.73
C VAL A 141 0.41 12.70 -1.61
N THR A 142 0.67 11.72 -0.74
CA THR A 142 1.73 11.75 0.27
C THR A 142 2.68 10.58 0.04
N VAL A 143 3.99 10.80 0.13
CA VAL A 143 4.99 9.79 -0.22
C VAL A 143 5.70 9.30 1.05
N VAL A 144 5.87 7.99 1.17
CA VAL A 144 6.69 7.37 2.24
C VAL A 144 8.07 6.95 1.71
N GLY A 145 8.93 6.45 2.61
CA GLY A 145 10.23 5.92 2.22
C GLY A 145 10.14 4.74 1.24
N ILE A 146 11.24 4.45 0.55
CA ILE A 146 11.33 3.33 -0.40
C ILE A 146 11.05 2.01 0.32
N ASP A 147 10.22 1.18 -0.28
CA ASP A 147 9.74 -0.12 0.24
C ASP A 147 8.99 -0.05 1.58
N ASN A 148 8.59 1.13 2.04
CA ASN A 148 7.96 1.30 3.36
C ASN A 148 6.45 1.04 3.34
N GLY A 149 6.05 -0.19 3.04
CA GLY A 149 4.64 -0.63 3.04
C GLY A 149 3.99 -0.49 4.41
N TYR A 150 4.72 -0.86 5.48
CA TYR A 150 4.31 -0.67 6.86
C TYR A 150 3.97 0.79 7.19
N GLY A 151 4.86 1.72 6.82
CA GLY A 151 4.68 3.16 7.07
C GLY A 151 3.47 3.72 6.35
N ALA A 152 3.22 3.26 5.12
CA ALA A 152 2.05 3.66 4.35
C ALA A 152 0.74 3.21 5.00
N ALA A 153 0.67 1.95 5.40
CA ALA A 153 -0.47 1.40 6.12
C ALA A 153 -0.74 2.12 7.44
N CYS A 154 0.32 2.41 8.21
CA CYS A 154 0.22 3.18 9.44
C CYS A 154 -0.26 4.62 9.20
N ALA A 155 0.15 5.26 8.10
CA ALA A 155 -0.32 6.58 7.71
C ALA A 155 -1.83 6.55 7.42
N VAL A 156 -2.28 5.63 6.56
CA VAL A 156 -3.71 5.44 6.25
C VAL A 156 -4.53 5.16 7.50
N ALA A 157 -4.07 4.24 8.36
CA ALA A 157 -4.74 3.92 9.61
C ALA A 157 -4.91 5.12 10.54
N ARG A 158 -3.97 6.08 10.50
CA ARG A 158 -4.03 7.34 11.27
C ARG A 158 -4.91 8.39 10.62
N ILE A 159 -4.88 8.50 9.29
CA ILE A 159 -5.72 9.41 8.51
C ILE A 159 -7.20 9.06 8.71
N LEU A 160 -7.54 7.77 8.63
CA LEU A 160 -8.89 7.25 8.84
C LEU A 160 -9.23 7.03 10.33
N ARG A 161 -8.62 7.79 11.25
CA ARG A 161 -9.01 7.73 12.67
C ARG A 161 -10.33 8.45 12.87
N THR A 162 -11.41 7.71 12.72
CA THR A 162 -12.72 8.09 13.24
C THR A 162 -12.70 7.89 14.77
N PRO A 163 -13.05 8.90 15.59
CA PRO A 163 -13.26 8.71 17.02
C PRO A 163 -14.33 7.63 17.21
N ARG A 164 -14.01 6.57 17.96
CA ARG A 164 -15.00 5.59 18.42
C ARG A 164 -15.78 6.17 19.60
#